data_AF-A0A923QG87-F1
#
_entry.id   AF-A0A923QG87-F1
#
_cell.length_a   1.000
_cell.length_b   1.000
_cell.length_c   1.000
_cell.angle_alpha   90.00
_cell.angle_beta   90.00
_cell.angle_gamma   90.00
#
_symmetry.space_group_name_H-M   'P 1'
#
loop_
_entity.id
_entity.type
_entity.pdbx_description
1 polymer ?
#
loop_
_entity_poly.entity_id
_entity_poly.type
_entity_poly.pdbx_seq_one_letter_code
_entity_poly.pdbx_strand_id
1 'polypeptide(L)'
;MKPTKSPVSRAHDAAVVEMLKVDPEFADAYLAAALDEVDQPGGQAALLAALRHVAEAQGMAAVAQRAGLPRESLYRALSPNGNPTIKTLLAVLGAAGLQLAVTRPAHDT
;
A
#
# COMPACT_ATOMS: atom_id res chain seq x y z
N MET A 1 12.53 -14.91 14.68
CA MET A 1 11.17 -15.47 14.55
C MET A 1 10.30 -14.41 13.89
N LYS A 2 9.68 -14.65 12.72
CA LYS A 2 8.81 -13.64 12.10
C LYS A 2 7.55 -13.51 12.97
N PRO A 3 7.17 -12.31 13.46
CA PRO A 3 5.94 -12.17 14.22
C PRO A 3 4.75 -12.52 13.32
N THR A 4 3.94 -13.49 13.73
CA THR A 4 2.70 -13.85 13.04
C THR A 4 1.61 -12.87 13.48
N LYS A 5 0.93 -12.23 12.52
CA LYS A 5 -0.17 -11.31 12.81
C LYS A 5 -1.24 -12.00 13.67
N SER A 6 -1.77 -11.28 14.66
CA SER A 6 -2.84 -11.77 15.54
C SER A 6 -4.13 -12.00 14.74
N PRO A 7 -5.05 -12.87 15.23
CA PRO A 7 -6.33 -13.14 14.56
C PRO A 7 -7.16 -11.87 14.32
N VAL A 8 -7.13 -10.95 15.29
CA VAL A 8 -7.87 -9.67 15.24
C VAL A 8 -7.29 -8.75 14.16
N SER A 9 -5.96 -8.65 14.05
CA SER A 9 -5.32 -7.83 13.00
C SER A 9 -5.64 -8.36 11.60
N ARG A 10 -5.70 -9.67 11.41
CA ARG A 10 -6.09 -10.26 10.11
C ARG A 10 -7.54 -9.98 9.74
N ALA A 11 -8.45 -10.03 10.72
CA ALA A 11 -9.85 -9.69 10.51
C ALA A 11 -10.03 -8.21 10.14
N HIS A 12 -9.27 -7.32 10.80
CA HIS A 12 -9.23 -5.91 10.45
C HIS A 12 -8.73 -5.67 9.01
N ASP A 13 -7.59 -6.27 8.64
CA ASP A 13 -7.03 -6.15 7.28
C ASP A 13 -8.04 -6.61 6.21
N ALA A 14 -8.75 -7.73 6.46
CA ALA A 14 -9.75 -8.25 5.54
C ALA A 14 -10.94 -7.29 5.38
N ALA A 15 -11.42 -6.70 6.47
CA ALA A 15 -12.51 -5.72 6.44
C ALA A 15 -12.11 -4.47 5.63
N VAL A 16 -10.88 -3.97 5.83
CA VAL A 16 -10.33 -2.85 5.06
C VAL A 16 -10.28 -3.19 3.57
N VAL A 17 -9.79 -4.38 3.20
CA VAL A 17 -9.73 -4.81 1.80
C VAL A 17 -11.11 -4.89 1.15
N GLU A 18 -12.14 -5.38 1.85
CA GLU A 18 -13.51 -5.40 1.32
C GLU A 18 -14.07 -3.98 1.13
N MET A 19 -13.80 -3.06 2.05
CA MET A 19 -14.20 -1.67 1.93
C MET A 19 -13.55 -0.98 0.72
N LEU A 20 -12.26 -1.23 0.48
CA LEU A 20 -11.52 -0.69 -0.66
C LEU A 20 -12.01 -1.23 -2.01
N LYS A 21 -12.69 -2.38 -2.06
CA LYS A 21 -13.29 -2.91 -3.30
C LYS A 21 -14.55 -2.15 -3.69
N VAL A 22 -15.29 -1.65 -2.72
CA VAL A 22 -16.59 -1.00 -2.94
C VAL A 22 -16.48 0.51 -3.11
N ASP A 23 -15.43 1.12 -2.55
CA ASP A 23 -15.22 2.57 -2.53
C ASP A 23 -13.80 2.94 -2.98
N PRO A 24 -13.61 3.29 -4.27
CA PRO A 24 -12.32 3.75 -4.78
C PRO A 24 -11.85 5.09 -4.20
N GLU A 25 -12.77 6.01 -3.86
CA GLU A 25 -12.39 7.31 -3.27
C GLU A 25 -11.83 7.11 -1.86
N PHE A 26 -12.33 6.12 -1.13
CA PHE A 26 -11.75 5.72 0.15
C PHE A 26 -10.31 5.21 0.01
N ALA A 27 -9.95 4.56 -1.10
CA ALA A 27 -8.57 4.12 -1.32
C ALA A 27 -7.58 5.28 -1.40
N ASP A 28 -7.98 6.38 -2.04
CA ASP A 28 -7.17 7.58 -2.16
C ASP A 28 -6.97 8.23 -0.78
N ALA A 29 -8.06 8.43 -0.02
CA ALA A 29 -7.98 8.98 1.33
C ALA A 29 -7.16 8.10 2.29
N TYR A 30 -7.32 6.77 2.19
CA TYR A 30 -6.59 5.81 3.00
C TYR A 30 -5.08 5.83 2.73
N LEU A 31 -4.68 5.91 1.46
CA LEU A 31 -3.28 6.04 1.08
C LEU A 31 -2.70 7.40 1.44
N ALA A 32 -3.46 8.48 1.27
CA ALA A 32 -3.03 9.82 1.65
C ALA A 32 -2.74 9.91 3.16
N ALA A 33 -3.66 9.41 3.99
CA ALA A 33 -3.46 9.35 5.44
C ALA A 33 -2.22 8.52 5.83
N ALA A 34 -2.02 7.37 5.19
CA ALA A 34 -0.83 6.54 5.44
C ALA A 34 0.48 7.22 4.99
N LEU A 35 0.42 8.06 3.95
CA LEU A 35 1.57 8.85 3.48
C LEU A 35 1.87 10.03 4.40
N ASP A 36 0.85 10.71 4.93
CA ASP A 36 1.02 11.83 5.88
C ASP A 36 1.71 11.39 7.18
N GLU A 37 1.49 10.14 7.60
CA GLU A 37 2.10 9.56 8.78
C GLU A 37 3.42 8.81 8.49
N VAL A 38 3.95 8.85 7.26
CA VAL A 38 5.07 7.99 6.84
C VAL A 38 6.33 8.17 7.68
N ASP A 39 6.57 9.38 8.19
CA ASP A 39 7.73 9.75 9.01
C ASP A 39 7.57 9.39 10.50
N GLN A 40 6.36 8.99 10.92
CA GLN A 40 6.12 8.52 12.29
C GLN A 40 6.69 7.11 12.51
N PRO A 41 6.94 6.70 13.77
CA PRO A 41 7.38 5.34 14.08
C PRO A 41 6.41 4.29 13.51
N GLY A 42 6.89 3.51 12.53
CA GLY A 42 6.09 2.49 11.84
C GLY A 42 5.30 3.01 10.63
N GLY A 43 5.35 4.31 10.33
CA GLY A 43 4.64 4.94 9.21
C GLY A 43 4.97 4.32 7.85
N GLN A 44 6.24 4.07 7.58
CA GLN A 44 6.65 3.35 6.36
C GLN A 44 6.00 1.97 6.22
N ALA A 45 5.94 1.19 7.31
CA ALA A 45 5.29 -0.12 7.30
C ALA A 45 3.78 0.01 7.09
N ALA A 46 3.15 1.06 7.64
CA ALA A 46 1.74 1.36 7.43
C ALA A 46 1.44 1.73 5.97
N LEU A 47 2.28 2.57 5.34
CA LEU A 47 2.16 2.92 3.92
C LEU A 47 2.30 1.68 3.02
N LEU A 48 3.29 0.81 3.28
CA LEU A 48 3.44 -0.44 2.53
C LEU A 48 2.24 -1.38 2.72
N ALA A 49 1.69 -1.46 3.94
CA ALA A 49 0.48 -2.22 4.21
C ALA A 49 -0.74 -1.64 3.49
N ALA A 50 -0.89 -0.32 3.45
CA ALA A 50 -1.98 0.35 2.74
C ALA A 50 -1.92 0.07 1.24
N LEU A 51 -0.74 0.21 0.62
CA LEU A 51 -0.52 -0.16 -0.79
C LEU A 51 -0.83 -1.65 -1.04
N ARG A 52 -0.47 -2.52 -0.10
CA ARG A 52 -0.82 -3.94 -0.17
C ARG A 52 -2.32 -4.16 -0.13
N HIS A 53 -3.06 -3.47 0.73
CA HIS A 53 -4.52 -3.59 0.82
C HIS A 53 -5.20 -3.15 -0.48
N VAL A 54 -4.75 -2.03 -1.07
CA VAL A 54 -5.25 -1.58 -2.38
C VAL A 54 -4.95 -2.61 -3.47
N ALA A 55 -3.73 -3.17 -3.49
CA ALA A 55 -3.38 -4.22 -4.43
C ALA A 55 -4.20 -5.51 -4.23
N GLU A 56 -4.55 -5.86 -2.99
CA GLU A 56 -5.40 -7.00 -2.66
C GLU A 56 -6.86 -6.77 -3.08
N ALA A 57 -7.38 -5.56 -2.85
CA ALA A 57 -8.72 -5.16 -3.27
C ALA A 57 -8.89 -5.27 -4.79
N GLN A 58 -7.89 -4.85 -5.56
CA GLN A 58 -7.88 -4.96 -7.02
C GLN A 58 -7.48 -6.36 -7.56
N GLY A 59 -7.17 -7.30 -6.67
CA GLY A 59 -6.68 -8.63 -7.01
C GLY A 59 -5.17 -8.67 -7.19
N MET A 60 -4.47 -9.21 -6.19
CA MET A 60 -3.00 -9.24 -6.14
C MET A 60 -2.33 -9.85 -7.38
N ALA A 61 -2.94 -10.88 -7.98
CA ALA A 61 -2.40 -11.50 -9.20
C ALA A 61 -2.43 -10.55 -10.41
N ALA A 62 -3.54 -9.82 -10.57
CA ALA A 62 -3.72 -8.86 -11.65
C ALA A 62 -2.78 -7.67 -11.49
N VAL A 63 -2.64 -7.15 -10.26
CA VAL A 63 -1.71 -6.06 -9.96
C VAL A 63 -0.26 -6.46 -10.22
N ALA A 64 0.15 -7.65 -9.77
CA ALA A 64 1.50 -8.16 -10.04
C ALA A 64 1.79 -8.28 -11.55
N GLN A 65 0.82 -8.79 -12.31
CA GLN A 65 0.92 -8.88 -13.77
C GLN A 65 1.06 -7.50 -14.42
N ARG A 66 0.19 -6.54 -14.06
CA ARG A 66 0.25 -5.16 -14.58
C ARG A 66 1.56 -4.46 -14.20
N ALA A 67 2.08 -4.72 -12.99
CA ALA A 67 3.34 -4.17 -12.52
C ALA A 67 4.58 -4.84 -13.15
N GLY A 68 4.43 -5.95 -13.88
CA GLY A 68 5.54 -6.73 -14.42
C GLY A 68 6.39 -7.38 -13.32
N LEU A 69 5.77 -7.73 -12.19
CA LEU A 69 6.45 -8.31 -11.02
C LEU A 69 5.94 -9.74 -10.74
N PRO A 70 6.80 -10.65 -10.28
CA PRO A 70 6.34 -11.88 -9.67
C PRO A 70 5.48 -11.58 -8.43
N ARG A 71 4.40 -12.36 -8.22
CA ARG A 71 3.50 -12.19 -7.05
C ARG A 71 4.26 -12.22 -5.72
N GLU A 72 5.22 -13.14 -5.58
CA GLU A 72 6.04 -13.23 -4.37
C GLU A 72 6.91 -12.00 -4.16
N SER A 73 7.47 -11.44 -5.24
CA SER A 73 8.24 -10.19 -5.19
C SER A 73 7.36 -9.02 -4.75
N LEU A 74 6.13 -8.94 -5.24
CA LEU A 74 5.16 -7.93 -4.82
C LEU A 74 4.81 -8.06 -3.33
N TYR A 75 4.52 -9.28 -2.86
CA TYR A 75 4.26 -9.54 -1.44
C TYR A 75 5.44 -9.16 -0.54
N ARG A 76 6.66 -9.46 -0.99
CA ARG A 76 7.88 -9.13 -0.24
C ARG A 76 8.12 -7.62 -0.18
N ALA A 77 7.95 -6.96 -1.33
CA ALA A 77 8.12 -5.52 -1.48
C ALA A 77 7.14 -4.73 -0.60
N LEU A 78 5.89 -5.17 -0.50
CA LEU A 78 4.84 -4.51 0.29
C LEU A 78 4.64 -5.14 1.68
N SER A 79 5.62 -5.90 2.18
CA SER A 79 5.56 -6.45 3.54
C SER A 79 5.87 -5.35 4.58
N PRO A 80 5.54 -5.55 5.87
CA PRO A 80 5.87 -4.58 6.92
C PRO A 80 7.36 -4.24 7.03
N ASN A 81 8.24 -5.16 6.61
CA ASN A 81 9.69 -4.97 6.55
C ASN A 81 10.19 -4.87 5.10
N GLY A 82 9.30 -4.54 4.17
CA GLY A 82 9.62 -4.38 2.76
C GLY A 82 10.50 -3.16 2.54
N ASN A 83 11.32 -3.23 1.49
CA ASN A 83 12.12 -2.10 1.03
C ASN A 83 12.05 -2.05 -0.50
N PRO A 84 10.90 -1.64 -1.07
CA PRO A 84 10.76 -1.56 -2.52
C PRO A 84 11.73 -0.52 -3.07
N THR A 85 12.41 -0.85 -4.17
CA THR A 85 13.13 0.18 -4.94
C THR A 85 12.13 1.19 -5.50
N ILE A 86 12.58 2.40 -5.84
CA ILE A 86 11.74 3.40 -6.52
C ILE A 86 11.07 2.80 -7.77
N LYS A 87 11.80 2.00 -8.56
CA LYS A 87 11.26 1.29 -9.72
C LYS A 87 10.08 0.39 -9.34
N THR A 88 10.22 -0.39 -8.27
CA THR A 88 9.16 -1.26 -7.77
C THR A 88 7.97 -0.46 -7.30
N LEU A 89 8.20 0.61 -6.52
CA LEU A 89 7.13 1.46 -6.00
C LEU A 89 6.31 2.09 -7.13
N LEU A 90 6.98 2.71 -8.11
CA LEU A 90 6.31 3.33 -9.26
C LEU A 90 5.54 2.32 -10.11
N ALA A 91 6.08 1.10 -10.30
CA ALA A 91 5.40 0.04 -11.03
C ALA A 91 4.11 -0.41 -10.31
N VAL A 92 4.14 -0.50 -8.98
CA VAL A 92 2.97 -0.85 -8.16
C VAL A 92 1.93 0.25 -8.19
N LEU A 93 2.34 1.52 -8.00
CA LEU A 93 1.43 2.66 -8.08
C LEU A 93 0.73 2.72 -9.43
N GLY A 94 1.48 2.65 -10.54
CA GLY A 94 0.90 2.63 -11.88
C GLY A 94 -0.02 1.43 -12.12
N ALA A 95 0.36 0.24 -11.65
CA ALA A 95 -0.49 -0.95 -11.73
C ALA A 95 -1.78 -0.84 -10.90
N ALA A 96 -1.78 0.00 -9.86
CA ALA A 96 -2.95 0.29 -9.04
C ALA A 96 -3.80 1.47 -9.58
N GLY A 97 -3.39 2.11 -10.68
CA GLY A 97 -4.05 3.29 -11.24
C GLY A 97 -3.66 4.61 -10.56
N LEU A 98 -2.61 4.60 -9.73
CA LEU A 98 -2.15 5.74 -8.94
C LEU A 98 -0.95 6.43 -9.61
N GLN A 99 -0.74 7.70 -9.28
CA GLN A 99 0.40 8.50 -9.74
C GLN A 99 1.12 9.16 -8.57
N LEU A 100 2.44 9.16 -8.60
CA LEU A 100 3.25 9.91 -7.64
C LEU A 100 3.32 11.37 -8.07
N ALA A 101 2.96 12.28 -7.17
CA ALA A 101 3.09 13.72 -7.35
C ALA A 101 4.13 14.30 -6.39
N VAL A 102 4.78 15.38 -6.81
CA VAL A 102 5.69 16.17 -5.95
C VAL A 102 5.03 17.52 -5.73
N THR A 103 4.66 17.81 -4.50
CA THR A 103 4.08 19.09 -4.10
C THR A 103 5.07 19.82 -3.17
N ARG A 104 4.99 21.15 -3.12
CA ARG A 104 5.62 21.89 -2.03
C ARG A 104 4.67 21.83 -0.84
N PRO A 105 5.14 21.56 0.38
CA PRO A 105 4.33 21.78 1.56
C PRO A 105 3.89 23.25 1.56
N ALA A 106 2.62 23.49 1.85
CA ALA A 106 2.12 24.85 2.02
C ALA A 106 2.88 25.46 3.20
N HIS A 107 3.86 26.32 2.91
CA HIS A 107 4.42 27.19 3.92
C HIS A 107 3.42 28.33 4.09
N ASP A 108 2.60 28.26 5.13
CA ASP A 108 1.94 29.46 5.66
C ASP A 108 3.04 30.49 5.92
N THR A 109 2.99 31.59 5.17
CA THR A 109 3.88 32.75 5.32
C THR A 109 3.22 33.75 6.24
#